data_AF-D6TMK3-F1
#
_entry.id   AF-D6TMK3-F1
#
_cell.length_a   1.000
_cell.length_b   1.000
_cell.length_c   1.000
_cell.angle_alpha   90.00
_cell.angle_beta   90.00
_cell.angle_gamma   90.00
#
_symmetry.space_group_name_H-M   'P 1'
#
loop_
_entity.id
_entity.type
_entity.pdbx_description
1 polymer ?
#
loop_
_entity_poly.entity_id
_entity_poly.type
_entity_poly.pdbx_seq_one_letter_code
_entity_poly.pdbx_strand_id
1 'polypeptide(L)'
;MYFVPINESGRAMISLPFALETALERQIAEDPEWQTGVEWGIPRTGHLEGPVKFHITDVLANIERQQPPPASQERCALRLIALTHDAFKYRVDESRPKIGTNHHAYIARKFSERYIHDPALLDIIELHDEAYNSWRLGVHKGRWQHAEERIDLLLGRIGSSLPLYARFFLADSHTESKNQDPVTWFRDVLQRRGYTFPFWR
;
A
#
# COMPACT_ATOMS: atom_id res chain seq x y z
N MET A 1 -4.36 -9.87 32.43
CA MET A 1 -4.23 -8.40 32.53
C MET A 1 -2.93 -8.05 31.83
N TYR A 2 -2.98 -7.63 30.56
CA TYR A 2 -1.77 -7.36 29.78
C TYR A 2 -1.33 -5.91 30.05
N PHE A 3 -0.09 -5.74 30.52
CA PHE A 3 0.54 -4.44 30.72
C PHE A 3 0.75 -3.79 29.35
N VAL A 4 0.11 -2.65 29.11
CA VAL A 4 0.40 -1.82 27.93
C VAL A 4 1.48 -0.82 28.36
N PRO A 5 2.71 -0.93 27.84
CA PRO A 5 3.76 0.01 28.22
C PRO A 5 3.38 1.42 27.77
N ILE A 6 3.56 2.39 28.66
CA ILE A 6 3.30 3.81 28.40
C ILE A 6 4.63 4.51 28.12
N ASN A 7 4.64 5.46 27.17
CA ASN A 7 5.80 6.31 26.95
C ASN A 7 5.88 7.43 28.02
N GLU A 8 6.96 8.23 28.02
CA GLU A 8 7.18 9.33 28.98
C GLU A 8 6.03 10.37 29.00
N SER A 9 5.20 10.41 27.96
CA SER A 9 4.00 11.27 27.87
C SER A 9 2.69 10.60 28.35
N GLY A 10 2.75 9.39 28.91
CA GLY A 10 1.59 8.65 29.41
C GLY A 10 0.70 8.03 28.33
N ARG A 11 1.13 8.01 27.06
CA ARG A 11 0.40 7.35 25.97
C ARG A 11 0.80 5.89 25.89
N ALA A 12 -0.19 5.02 25.75
CA ALA A 12 0.01 3.61 25.43
C ALA A 12 0.89 3.49 24.16
N MET A 13 2.02 2.80 24.28
CA MET A 13 2.83 2.46 23.12
C MET A 13 2.07 1.41 22.31
N ILE A 14 1.82 1.71 21.04
CA ILE A 14 1.29 0.72 20.12
C ILE A 14 2.32 -0.40 19.95
N SER A 15 1.86 -1.63 20.12
CA SER A 15 2.66 -2.82 19.85
C SER A 15 2.56 -3.14 18.36
N LEU A 16 3.68 -2.95 17.66
CA LEU A 16 3.82 -3.26 16.24
C LEU A 16 4.37 -4.68 16.04
N PRO A 17 3.76 -5.49 15.17
CA PRO A 17 4.26 -6.82 14.80
C PRO A 17 5.45 -6.79 13.82
N PHE A 18 6.09 -5.64 13.65
CA PHE A 18 7.24 -5.42 12.77
C PHE A 18 8.17 -4.36 13.36
N ALA A 19 9.43 -4.38 12.93
CA ALA A 19 10.43 -3.40 13.34
C ALA A 19 10.39 -2.14 12.44
N LEU A 20 10.58 -0.98 13.07
CA LEU A 20 10.82 0.29 12.39
C LEU A 20 12.33 0.52 12.27
N GLU A 21 12.82 0.72 11.07
CA GLU A 21 14.26 0.69 10.77
C GLU A 21 14.86 2.09 10.72
N THR A 22 14.14 3.05 10.14
CA THR A 22 14.66 4.41 9.93
C THR A 22 14.07 5.42 10.90
N ALA A 23 14.72 6.57 11.04
CA ALA A 23 14.18 7.68 11.82
C ALA A 23 12.84 8.18 11.24
N LEU A 24 12.69 8.16 9.91
CA LEU A 24 11.45 8.55 9.25
C LEU A 24 10.30 7.57 9.53
N GLU A 25 10.57 6.26 9.52
CA GLU A 25 9.57 5.25 9.91
C GLU A 25 9.11 5.46 11.36
N ARG A 26 10.04 5.77 12.27
CA ARG A 26 9.71 6.09 13.68
C ARG A 26 8.88 7.37 13.80
N GLN A 27 9.24 8.42 13.07
CA GLN A 27 8.50 9.68 13.07
C GLN A 27 7.07 9.51 12.56
N ILE A 28 6.85 8.68 11.52
CA ILE A 28 5.49 8.34 11.04
C ILE A 28 4.73 7.55 12.11
N ALA A 29 5.37 6.58 12.75
CA ALA A 29 4.74 5.72 13.75
C ALA A 29 4.37 6.45 15.05
N GLU A 30 4.99 7.59 15.32
CA GLU A 30 4.66 8.48 16.44
C GLU A 30 3.42 9.36 16.18
N ASP A 31 2.96 9.47 14.92
CA ASP A 31 1.80 10.30 14.59
C ASP A 31 0.48 9.63 15.05
N PRO A 32 -0.34 10.31 15.87
CA PRO A 32 -1.60 9.76 16.38
C PRO A 32 -2.61 9.34 15.30
N GLU A 33 -2.60 10.00 14.15
CA GLU A 33 -3.49 9.70 13.03
C GLU A 33 -3.13 8.36 12.39
N TRP A 34 -1.83 8.09 12.26
CA TRP A 34 -1.31 6.81 11.78
C TRP A 34 -1.57 5.69 12.80
N GLN A 35 -1.30 5.98 14.08
CA GLN A 35 -1.53 5.08 15.20
C GLN A 35 -2.98 4.58 15.28
N THR A 36 -3.95 5.49 15.10
CA THR A 36 -5.37 5.14 15.01
C THR A 36 -5.65 4.23 13.81
N GLY A 37 -5.01 4.53 12.68
CA GLY A 37 -5.17 3.81 11.43
C GLY A 37 -4.69 2.36 11.47
N VAL A 38 -3.51 2.13 12.05
CA VAL A 38 -2.91 0.78 12.06
C VAL A 38 -3.60 -0.20 13.02
N GLU A 39 -4.31 0.32 14.02
CA GLU A 39 -5.18 -0.48 14.91
C GLU A 39 -6.60 -0.67 14.33
N TRP A 40 -6.95 0.03 13.26
CA TRP A 40 -8.27 -0.09 12.66
C TRP A 40 -8.41 -1.38 11.84
N GLY A 41 -9.54 -2.06 12.01
CA GLY A 41 -9.90 -3.24 11.24
C GLY A 41 -10.40 -4.37 12.14
N ILE A 42 -11.31 -5.17 11.60
CA ILE A 42 -11.73 -6.45 12.17
C ILE A 42 -11.53 -7.54 11.10
N PRO A 43 -11.18 -8.78 11.49
CA PRO A 43 -11.04 -9.87 10.54
C PRO A 43 -12.32 -10.04 9.70
N ARG A 44 -12.16 -10.12 8.38
CA ARG A 44 -13.27 -10.30 7.42
C ARG A 44 -12.81 -11.08 6.18
N THR A 45 -13.74 -11.61 5.40
CA THR A 45 -13.42 -12.37 4.18
C THR A 45 -12.51 -11.56 3.25
N GLY A 46 -11.33 -12.12 2.90
CA GLY A 46 -10.30 -11.46 2.08
C GLY A 46 -9.35 -10.51 2.83
N HIS A 47 -9.60 -10.26 4.13
CA HIS A 47 -8.76 -9.49 5.05
C HIS A 47 -8.83 -10.12 6.45
N LEU A 48 -8.31 -11.35 6.56
CA LEU A 48 -8.38 -12.12 7.80
C LEU A 48 -7.45 -11.55 8.89
N GLU A 49 -6.51 -10.69 8.50
CA GLU A 49 -5.50 -10.11 9.40
C GLU A 49 -6.09 -9.25 10.53
N GLY A 50 -7.28 -8.66 10.31
CA GLY A 50 -7.90 -7.73 11.26
C GLY A 50 -7.29 -6.32 11.17
N PRO A 51 -6.64 -5.80 12.23
CA PRO A 51 -5.99 -4.50 12.20
C PRO A 51 -4.98 -4.33 11.06
N VAL A 52 -4.93 -3.13 10.46
CA VAL A 52 -4.04 -2.81 9.32
C VAL A 52 -2.56 -3.13 9.60
N LYS A 53 -2.07 -3.03 10.84
CA LYS A 53 -0.68 -3.38 11.18
C LYS A 53 -0.27 -4.81 10.80
N PHE A 54 -1.21 -5.76 10.79
CA PHE A 54 -0.93 -7.14 10.40
C PHE A 54 -0.82 -7.27 8.87
N HIS A 55 -1.65 -6.54 8.11
CA HIS A 55 -1.48 -6.41 6.66
C HIS A 55 -0.11 -5.79 6.34
N ILE A 56 0.29 -4.74 7.06
CA ILE A 56 1.62 -4.14 6.92
C ILE A 56 2.72 -5.19 7.15
N THR A 57 2.61 -6.05 8.17
CA THR A 57 3.57 -7.16 8.38
C THR A 57 3.67 -8.06 7.15
N ASP A 58 2.54 -8.46 6.58
CA ASP A 58 2.52 -9.34 5.39
C ASP A 58 3.18 -8.65 4.19
N VAL A 59 2.85 -7.38 3.93
CA VAL A 59 3.44 -6.60 2.84
C VAL A 59 4.95 -6.45 3.04
N LEU A 60 5.40 -6.14 4.26
CA LEU A 60 6.83 -6.06 4.58
C LEU A 60 7.53 -7.40 4.35
N ALA A 61 6.94 -8.52 4.79
CA ALA A 61 7.48 -9.85 4.53
C ALA A 61 7.59 -10.15 3.02
N ASN A 62 6.59 -9.75 2.23
CA ASN A 62 6.62 -9.89 0.79
C ASN A 62 7.67 -9.00 0.11
N ILE A 63 7.89 -7.79 0.62
CA ILE A 63 9.00 -6.93 0.16
C ILE A 63 10.32 -7.66 0.37
N GLU A 64 10.55 -8.27 1.53
CA GLU A 64 11.79 -9.02 1.80
C GLU A 64 11.93 -10.26 0.89
N ARG A 65 10.83 -10.96 0.56
CA ARG A 65 10.85 -12.08 -0.40
C ARG A 65 11.29 -11.68 -1.81
N GLN A 66 11.11 -10.41 -2.19
CA GLN A 66 11.63 -9.89 -3.47
C GLN A 66 13.14 -9.64 -3.44
N GLN A 67 13.79 -9.82 -2.28
CA GLN A 67 15.22 -9.67 -2.05
C GLN A 67 15.80 -8.34 -2.58
N PRO A 68 15.19 -7.18 -2.26
CA PRO A 68 15.80 -5.90 -2.58
C PRO A 68 17.14 -5.78 -1.81
N PRO A 69 18.16 -5.11 -2.36
CA PRO A 69 19.44 -4.99 -1.67
C PRO A 69 19.27 -4.36 -0.27
N PRO A 70 19.94 -4.90 0.76
CA PRO A 70 19.87 -4.33 2.11
C PRO A 70 20.22 -2.85 2.11
N ALA A 71 19.46 -2.06 2.88
CA ALA A 71 19.61 -0.60 2.98
C ALA A 71 19.55 0.19 1.65
N SER A 72 19.04 -0.40 0.56
CA SER A 72 18.81 0.32 -0.69
C SER A 72 17.68 1.35 -0.57
N GLN A 73 17.77 2.41 -1.37
CA GLN A 73 16.70 3.41 -1.50
C GLN A 73 15.38 2.76 -1.95
N GLU A 74 15.42 1.77 -2.84
CA GLU A 74 14.25 1.00 -3.27
C GLU A 74 13.57 0.31 -2.08
N ARG A 75 14.32 -0.39 -1.25
CA ARG A 75 13.78 -1.06 -0.06
C ARG A 75 13.18 -0.06 0.93
N CYS A 76 13.89 1.04 1.21
CA CYS A 76 13.39 2.09 2.08
C CYS A 76 12.08 2.69 1.54
N ALA A 77 12.00 2.95 0.24
CA ALA A 77 10.80 3.46 -0.40
C ALA A 77 9.62 2.48 -0.30
N LEU A 78 9.82 1.19 -0.61
CA LEU A 78 8.80 0.15 -0.48
C LEU A 78 8.25 0.07 0.95
N ARG A 79 9.12 0.16 1.96
CA ARG A 79 8.72 0.16 3.37
C ARG A 79 7.89 1.39 3.73
N LEU A 80 8.28 2.59 3.29
CA LEU A 80 7.51 3.81 3.55
C LEU A 80 6.10 3.77 2.92
N ILE A 81 6.00 3.24 1.70
CA ILE A 81 4.70 3.02 1.04
C ILE A 81 3.88 2.01 1.85
N ALA A 82 4.47 0.88 2.25
CA ALA A 82 3.79 -0.16 3.03
C ALA A 82 3.21 0.40 4.33
N LEU A 83 3.96 1.21 5.07
CA LEU A 83 3.50 1.79 6.33
C LEU A 83 2.26 2.69 6.16
N THR A 84 2.08 3.33 5.01
CA THR A 84 1.09 4.42 4.87
C THR A 84 -0.09 4.10 3.96
N HIS A 85 0.07 3.26 2.93
CA HIS A 85 -0.90 3.09 1.84
C HIS A 85 -2.34 2.80 2.31
N ASP A 86 -2.48 1.96 3.34
CA ASP A 86 -3.76 1.48 3.84
C ASP A 86 -4.16 2.00 5.22
N ALA A 87 -3.29 2.77 5.89
CA ALA A 87 -3.50 3.20 7.27
C ALA A 87 -4.73 4.10 7.44
N PHE A 88 -5.24 4.73 6.37
CA PHE A 88 -6.31 5.74 6.46
C PHE A 88 -7.68 5.21 6.04
N LYS A 89 -7.87 3.88 5.94
CA LYS A 89 -9.17 3.26 5.65
C LYS A 89 -10.26 3.70 6.64
N TYR A 90 -9.90 3.94 7.90
CA TYR A 90 -10.83 4.40 8.94
C TYR A 90 -11.38 5.83 8.72
N ARG A 91 -10.70 6.65 7.92
CA ARG A 91 -11.11 8.03 7.63
C ARG A 91 -12.07 8.13 6.44
N VAL A 92 -12.32 7.01 5.77
CA VAL A 92 -13.28 6.96 4.65
C VAL A 92 -14.69 7.07 5.20
N ASP A 93 -15.44 8.05 4.72
CA ASP A 93 -16.87 8.18 5.01
C ASP A 93 -17.65 7.21 4.13
N GLU A 94 -18.18 6.15 4.75
CA GLU A 94 -18.95 5.09 4.09
C GLU A 94 -20.30 5.58 3.52
N SER A 95 -20.78 6.78 3.89
CA SER A 95 -22.00 7.37 3.32
C SER A 95 -21.79 8.04 1.96
N ARG A 96 -20.54 8.17 1.52
CA ARG A 96 -20.15 8.89 0.31
C ARG A 96 -19.37 7.99 -0.66
N PRO A 97 -19.37 8.30 -1.97
CA PRO A 97 -18.50 7.60 -2.92
C PRO A 97 -17.03 7.64 -2.48
N LYS A 98 -16.35 6.50 -2.55
CA LYS A 98 -14.92 6.35 -2.24
C LYS A 98 -14.08 6.86 -3.41
N ILE A 99 -14.04 8.17 -3.61
CA ILE A 99 -13.30 8.83 -4.70
C ILE A 99 -12.67 10.13 -4.19
N GLY A 100 -11.60 10.59 -4.86
CA GLY A 100 -10.95 11.86 -4.55
C GLY A 100 -10.63 12.00 -3.07
N THR A 101 -11.08 13.09 -2.44
CA THR A 101 -10.80 13.39 -1.02
C THR A 101 -11.42 12.40 -0.02
N ASN A 102 -12.32 11.51 -0.45
CA ASN A 102 -12.92 10.47 0.38
C ASN A 102 -12.33 9.07 0.11
N HIS A 103 -11.26 8.97 -0.68
CA HIS A 103 -10.55 7.71 -0.93
C HIS A 103 -9.38 7.55 0.05
N HIS A 104 -9.19 6.38 0.65
CA HIS A 104 -8.13 6.16 1.65
C HIS A 104 -6.74 6.45 1.09
N ALA A 105 -6.47 6.05 -0.16
CA ALA A 105 -5.18 6.32 -0.81
C ALA A 105 -4.89 7.83 -0.99
N TYR A 106 -5.91 8.65 -1.25
CA TYR A 106 -5.75 10.10 -1.33
C TYR A 106 -5.44 10.68 0.06
N ILE A 107 -6.15 10.21 1.09
CA ILE A 107 -5.92 10.62 2.48
C ILE A 107 -4.51 10.21 2.92
N ALA A 108 -4.08 8.99 2.57
CA ALA A 108 -2.74 8.46 2.81
C ALA A 108 -1.67 9.33 2.16
N ARG A 109 -1.85 9.72 0.90
CA ARG A 109 -0.96 10.68 0.24
C ARG A 109 -0.86 11.99 1.03
N LYS A 110 -2.00 12.58 1.38
CA LYS A 110 -2.05 13.88 2.09
C LYS A 110 -1.37 13.81 3.46
N PHE A 111 -1.54 12.70 4.17
CA PHE A 111 -0.80 12.41 5.38
C PHE A 111 0.71 12.35 5.10
N SER A 112 1.12 11.60 4.07
CA SER A 112 2.51 11.33 3.72
C SER A 112 3.27 12.56 3.21
N GLU A 113 2.59 13.55 2.61
CA GLU A 113 3.17 14.84 2.19
C GLU A 113 3.85 15.61 3.35
N ARG A 114 3.50 15.30 4.61
CA ARG A 114 4.13 15.90 5.79
C ARG A 114 5.53 15.36 6.09
N TYR A 115 5.87 14.20 5.52
CA TYR A 115 7.09 13.44 5.83
C TYR A 115 7.93 13.10 4.58
N ILE A 116 7.27 12.91 3.44
CA ILE A 116 7.85 12.45 2.19
C ILE A 116 7.79 13.59 1.18
N HIS A 117 8.95 13.97 0.64
CA HIS A 117 9.06 15.04 -0.36
C HIS A 117 9.26 14.52 -1.79
N ASP A 118 9.47 13.21 -1.96
CA ASP A 118 9.57 12.60 -3.28
C ASP A 118 8.15 12.45 -3.90
N PRO A 119 7.83 13.22 -4.96
CA PRO A 119 6.52 13.16 -5.59
C PRO A 119 6.20 11.78 -6.20
N ALA A 120 7.21 11.01 -6.60
CA ALA A 120 7.00 9.68 -7.15
C ALA A 120 6.49 8.70 -6.09
N LEU A 121 7.02 8.76 -4.86
CA LEU A 121 6.51 7.93 -3.75
C LEU A 121 5.08 8.32 -3.38
N LEU A 122 4.80 9.62 -3.36
CA LEU A 122 3.45 10.12 -3.10
C LEU A 122 2.46 9.67 -4.17
N ASP A 123 2.87 9.61 -5.45
CA ASP A 123 2.04 9.09 -6.54
C ASP A 123 1.79 7.59 -6.39
N ILE A 124 2.80 6.81 -6.00
CA ILE A 124 2.61 5.38 -5.75
C ILE A 124 1.65 5.15 -4.57
N ILE A 125 1.78 5.91 -3.48
CA ILE A 125 0.85 5.82 -2.33
C ILE A 125 -0.59 6.10 -2.77
N GLU A 126 -0.82 7.13 -3.59
CA GLU A 126 -2.18 7.46 -4.06
C GLU A 126 -2.74 6.43 -5.04
N LEU A 127 -1.89 5.87 -5.90
CA LEU A 127 -2.30 5.02 -7.03
C LEU A 127 -2.11 3.52 -6.78
N HIS A 128 -1.74 3.10 -5.56
CA HIS A 128 -1.39 1.71 -5.28
C HIS A 128 -2.46 0.70 -5.70
N ASP A 129 -3.75 1.05 -5.53
CA ASP A 129 -4.89 0.21 -5.88
C ASP A 129 -5.28 0.27 -7.38
N GLU A 130 -4.65 1.14 -8.18
CA GLU A 130 -5.15 1.47 -9.52
C GLU A 130 -5.15 0.27 -10.48
N ALA A 131 -4.10 -0.56 -10.45
CA ALA A 131 -4.04 -1.79 -11.24
C ALA A 131 -5.15 -2.79 -10.83
N TYR A 132 -5.37 -2.97 -9.52
CA TYR A 132 -6.44 -3.83 -9.01
C TYR A 132 -7.83 -3.30 -9.37
N ASN A 133 -8.07 -2.00 -9.19
CA ASN A 133 -9.34 -1.36 -9.50
C ASN A 133 -9.66 -1.43 -11.01
N SER A 134 -8.64 -1.29 -11.86
CA SER A 134 -8.77 -1.44 -13.30
C SER A 134 -9.12 -2.88 -13.69
N TRP A 135 -8.44 -3.88 -13.11
CA TRP A 135 -8.81 -5.29 -13.30
C TRP A 135 -10.26 -5.56 -12.86
N ARG A 136 -10.66 -5.07 -11.69
CA ARG A 136 -12.03 -5.22 -11.16
C ARG A 136 -13.09 -4.65 -12.08
N LEU A 137 -12.80 -3.49 -12.69
CA LEU A 137 -13.67 -2.86 -13.67
C LEU A 137 -13.85 -3.75 -14.91
N GLY A 138 -12.77 -4.35 -15.39
CA GLY A 138 -12.81 -5.32 -16.48
C GLY A 138 -13.64 -6.55 -16.14
N VAL A 139 -13.29 -7.25 -15.06
CA VAL A 139 -13.88 -8.55 -14.70
C VAL A 139 -15.35 -8.46 -14.26
N HIS A 140 -15.72 -7.43 -13.48
CA HIS A 140 -17.08 -7.34 -12.92
C HIS A 140 -18.05 -6.53 -13.77
N LYS A 141 -17.55 -5.65 -14.65
CA LYS A 141 -18.40 -4.79 -15.49
C LYS A 141 -18.23 -5.04 -16.99
N GLY A 142 -17.35 -5.95 -17.39
CA GLY A 142 -17.04 -6.22 -18.80
C GLY A 142 -16.33 -5.06 -19.51
N ARG A 143 -15.79 -4.08 -18.77
CA ARG A 143 -15.25 -2.82 -19.30
C ARG A 143 -13.74 -2.88 -19.52
N TRP A 144 -13.27 -3.87 -20.26
CA TRP A 144 -11.83 -4.12 -20.47
C TRP A 144 -11.11 -2.99 -21.19
N GLN A 145 -11.74 -2.37 -22.19
CA GLN A 145 -11.15 -1.21 -22.86
C GLN A 145 -10.89 -0.08 -21.86
N HIS A 146 -11.89 0.25 -21.04
CA HIS A 146 -11.74 1.32 -20.05
C HIS A 146 -10.75 0.95 -18.92
N ALA A 147 -10.65 -0.33 -18.57
CA ALA A 147 -9.62 -0.81 -17.66
C ALA A 147 -8.21 -0.59 -18.22
N GLU A 148 -7.98 -0.86 -19.50
CA GLU A 148 -6.67 -0.62 -20.14
C GLU A 148 -6.36 0.88 -20.30
N GLU A 149 -7.35 1.71 -20.62
CA GLU A 149 -7.19 3.18 -20.66
C GLU A 149 -6.73 3.73 -19.29
N ARG A 150 -7.27 3.20 -18.19
CA ARG A 150 -6.82 3.56 -16.83
C ARG A 150 -5.38 3.15 -16.56
N ILE A 151 -4.94 2.01 -17.09
CA ILE A 151 -3.53 1.63 -17.01
C ILE A 151 -2.66 2.59 -17.81
N ASP A 152 -3.08 3.05 -18.98
CA ASP A 152 -2.30 4.02 -19.76
C ASP A 152 -2.15 5.34 -19.00
N LEU A 153 -3.19 5.79 -18.29
CA LEU A 153 -3.14 6.96 -17.41
C LEU A 153 -2.22 6.73 -16.19
N LEU A 154 -2.30 5.56 -15.57
CA LEU A 154 -1.41 5.15 -14.48
C LEU A 154 0.05 5.19 -14.93
N LEU A 155 0.37 4.63 -16.09
CA LEU A 155 1.72 4.61 -16.67
C LEU A 155 2.22 6.01 -16.98
N GLY A 156 1.37 6.89 -17.51
CA GLY A 156 1.69 8.29 -17.76
C GLY A 156 2.03 9.06 -16.48
N ARG A 157 1.33 8.78 -15.37
CA ARG A 157 1.56 9.45 -14.08
C ARG A 157 2.75 8.87 -13.31
N ILE A 158 2.89 7.55 -13.26
CA ILE A 158 3.96 6.86 -12.53
C ILE A 158 5.32 6.98 -13.26
N GLY A 159 5.32 7.01 -14.59
CA GLY A 159 6.51 7.24 -15.40
C GLY A 159 7.68 6.29 -15.07
N SER A 160 8.86 6.85 -14.81
CA SER A 160 10.08 6.11 -14.50
C SER A 160 10.02 5.31 -13.19
N SER A 161 9.05 5.59 -12.32
CA SER A 161 8.88 4.88 -11.05
C SER A 161 8.04 3.60 -11.18
N LEU A 162 7.71 3.19 -12.41
CA LEU A 162 6.96 1.95 -12.68
C LEU A 162 7.60 0.70 -12.06
N PRO A 163 8.93 0.48 -12.08
CA PRO A 163 9.51 -0.69 -11.42
C PRO A 163 9.19 -0.75 -9.92
N LEU A 164 9.24 0.40 -9.24
CA LEU A 164 8.91 0.50 -7.81
C LEU A 164 7.41 0.27 -7.56
N TYR A 165 6.56 0.86 -8.39
CA TYR A 165 5.10 0.62 -8.36
C TYR A 165 4.78 -0.87 -8.51
N ALA A 166 5.35 -1.53 -9.52
CA ALA A 166 5.07 -2.92 -9.82
C ALA A 166 5.54 -3.86 -8.69
N ARG A 167 6.70 -3.57 -8.07
CA ARG A 167 7.19 -4.30 -6.89
C ARG A 167 6.28 -4.13 -5.69
N PHE A 168 5.82 -2.91 -5.44
CA PHE A 168 4.88 -2.65 -4.35
C PHE A 168 3.54 -3.35 -4.59
N PHE A 169 2.97 -3.21 -5.79
CA PHE A 169 1.72 -3.87 -6.17
C PHE A 169 1.81 -5.40 -6.02
N LEU A 170 2.94 -5.99 -6.42
CA LEU A 170 3.20 -7.41 -6.21
C LEU A 170 3.26 -7.78 -4.72
N ALA A 171 3.92 -6.97 -3.88
CA ALA A 171 4.00 -7.20 -2.44
C ALA A 171 2.63 -7.08 -1.74
N ASP A 172 1.83 -6.09 -2.10
CA ASP A 172 0.51 -5.83 -1.52
C ASP A 172 -0.54 -6.88 -1.95
N SER A 173 -0.45 -7.34 -3.20
CA SER A 173 -1.40 -8.30 -3.78
C SER A 173 -1.17 -9.74 -3.34
N HIS A 174 -0.06 -10.04 -2.67
CA HIS A 174 0.35 -11.41 -2.38
C HIS A 174 0.13 -11.81 -0.92
N THR A 175 -1.10 -12.17 -0.59
CA THR A 175 -1.39 -12.88 0.67
C THR A 175 -1.95 -14.26 0.35
N GLU A 176 -1.81 -15.22 1.27
CA GLU A 176 -2.29 -16.61 1.09
C GLU A 176 -3.79 -16.69 0.74
N SER A 177 -4.54 -15.61 0.97
CA SER A 177 -5.98 -15.52 0.74
C SER A 177 -6.40 -14.71 -0.50
N LYS A 178 -5.48 -14.04 -1.21
CA LYS A 178 -5.80 -13.10 -2.31
C LYS A 178 -5.75 -13.77 -3.69
N ASN A 179 -6.74 -13.45 -4.52
CA ASN A 179 -6.80 -13.81 -5.93
C ASN A 179 -5.58 -13.23 -6.69
N GLN A 180 -4.85 -14.07 -7.43
CA GLN A 180 -3.68 -13.69 -8.22
C GLN A 180 -4.02 -13.24 -9.66
N ASP A 181 -5.27 -13.34 -10.09
CA ASP A 181 -5.72 -12.85 -11.40
C ASP A 181 -5.40 -11.37 -11.67
N PRO A 182 -5.53 -10.42 -10.72
CA PRO A 182 -5.17 -9.02 -10.95
C PRO A 182 -3.68 -8.84 -11.24
N VAL A 183 -2.83 -9.60 -10.54
CA VAL A 183 -1.37 -9.59 -10.73
C VAL A 183 -1.02 -10.13 -12.11
N THR A 184 -1.61 -11.27 -12.48
CA THR A 184 -1.43 -11.90 -13.78
C THR A 184 -1.87 -10.96 -14.91
N TRP A 185 -3.06 -10.39 -14.79
CA TRP A 185 -3.58 -9.45 -15.78
C TRP A 185 -2.69 -8.21 -15.92
N PHE A 186 -2.29 -7.58 -14.82
CA PHE A 186 -1.47 -6.37 -14.87
C PHE A 186 -0.09 -6.65 -15.47
N ARG A 187 0.54 -7.79 -15.12
CA ARG A 187 1.78 -8.25 -15.76
C ARG A 187 1.62 -8.37 -17.27
N ASP A 188 0.58 -9.05 -17.74
CA ASP A 188 0.38 -9.30 -19.17
C ASP A 188 0.11 -7.98 -19.93
N VAL A 189 -0.65 -7.06 -19.32
CA VAL A 189 -0.89 -5.69 -19.81
C VAL A 189 0.41 -4.90 -19.97
N LEU A 190 1.32 -4.99 -18.99
CA LEU A 190 2.63 -4.35 -19.03
C LEU A 190 3.55 -4.96 -20.09
N GLN A 191 3.58 -6.29 -20.20
CA GLN A 191 4.37 -6.99 -21.21
C GLN A 191 3.93 -6.63 -22.64
N ARG A 192 2.62 -6.54 -22.89
CA ARG A 192 2.09 -6.07 -24.18
C ARG A 192 2.51 -4.64 -24.52
N ARG A 193 2.80 -3.82 -23.51
CA ARG A 193 3.27 -2.43 -23.65
C ARG A 193 4.81 -2.31 -23.64
N GLY A 194 5.53 -3.43 -23.61
CA GLY A 194 6.99 -3.45 -23.64
C GLY A 194 7.68 -3.20 -22.29
N TYR A 195 6.94 -3.28 -21.17
CA TYR A 195 7.49 -3.16 -19.82
C TYR A 195 7.82 -4.52 -19.21
N THR A 196 8.77 -4.51 -18.28
CA THR A 196 9.08 -5.66 -17.43
C THR A 196 8.22 -5.64 -16.16
N PHE A 197 7.96 -6.82 -15.61
CA PHE A 197 7.26 -6.98 -14.33
C PHE A 197 8.14 -7.79 -13.38
N PRO A 198 8.16 -7.48 -12.07
CA PRO A 198 8.94 -8.23 -11.10
C PRO A 198 8.39 -9.66 -10.95
N PHE A 199 9.27 -10.58 -10.58
CA PHE A 199 8.93 -11.94 -10.20
C PHE A 199 9.41 -12.19 -8.77
N TRP A 200 8.76 -13.12 -8.08
CA TRP A 200 9.34 -13.70 -6.86
C TRP A 200 10.69 -14.32 -7.23
N ARG A 201 11.71 -14.05 -6.42
CA ARG A 201 13.02 -14.67 -6.55
C ARG A 201 13.10 -15.90 -5.66
#